data_AF-A0A392SKQ7-F1
#
_entry.id   AF-A0A392SKQ7-F1
#
_cell.length_a   1.000
_cell.length_b   1.000
_cell.length_c   1.000
_cell.angle_alpha   90.00
_cell.angle_beta   90.00
_cell.angle_gamma   90.00
#
_symmetry.space_group_name_H-M   'P 1'
#
loop_
_entity.id
_entity.type
_entity.pdbx_description
1 polymer ?
#
loop_
_entity_poly.entity_id
_entity_poly.type
_entity_poly.pdbx_seq_one_letter_code
_entity_poly.pdbx_strand_id
1 'polypeptide(L)'
;MGLQDSFTYDVFISFRGEDTRFGFTGHLMAALNRRGIHTFTDYVTLLQGEEIAPSIFHAIEVSRIAIIIFSNNYASSRWCLDELTKILDCYEE
;
A
#
# COMPACT_ATOMS: atom_id res chain seq x y z
N MET A 1 30.07 -8.11 -1.62
CA MET A 1 29.11 -8.39 -0.54
C MET A 1 27.89 -7.55 -0.88
N GLY A 2 26.94 -8.12 -1.63
CA GLY A 2 25.80 -7.37 -2.16
C GLY A 2 24.89 -6.95 -1.01
N LEU A 3 24.49 -5.67 -0.99
CA LEU A 3 23.48 -5.18 -0.07
C LEU A 3 22.21 -5.98 -0.33
N GLN A 4 21.83 -6.81 0.64
CA GLN A 4 20.53 -7.42 0.66
C GLN A 4 19.59 -6.28 1.02
N ASP A 5 18.81 -5.78 0.06
CA ASP A 5 17.75 -4.82 0.37
C ASP A 5 16.81 -5.50 1.35
N SER A 6 16.95 -5.14 2.62
CA SER A 6 16.15 -5.72 3.69
C SER A 6 14.77 -5.11 3.57
N PHE A 7 13.86 -5.85 2.94
CA PHE A 7 12.46 -5.48 2.95
C PHE A 7 11.99 -5.27 4.39
N THR A 8 11.40 -4.12 4.65
CA THR A 8 10.81 -3.81 5.97
C THR A 8 9.46 -4.48 6.10
N TYR A 9 8.67 -4.49 5.01
CA TYR A 9 7.32 -5.05 4.98
C TYR A 9 7.23 -6.26 4.04
N ASP A 10 6.41 -7.23 4.42
CA ASP A 10 6.07 -8.34 3.54
C ASP A 10 5.08 -7.89 2.44
N VAL A 11 4.12 -7.03 2.79
CA VAL A 11 3.05 -6.62 1.88
C VAL A 11 2.76 -5.12 2.03
N PHE A 12 2.69 -4.41 0.90
CA PHE A 12 2.03 -3.12 0.77
C PHE A 12 0.62 -3.32 0.21
N ILE A 13 -0.40 -2.67 0.77
CA ILE A 13 -1.76 -2.68 0.21
C ILE A 13 -2.16 -1.29 -0.26
N SER A 14 -2.39 -1.13 -1.57
CA SER A 14 -3.01 0.05 -2.16
C SER A 14 -4.51 -0.18 -2.34
N PHE A 15 -5.33 0.75 -1.86
CA PHE A 15 -6.78 0.65 -1.93
C PHE A 15 -7.45 2.03 -1.82
N ARG A 16 -8.68 2.13 -2.32
CA ARG A 16 -9.52 3.30 -2.06
C ARG A 16 -10.23 3.13 -0.73
N GLY A 17 -9.81 3.89 0.29
CA GLY A 17 -10.39 3.79 1.62
C GLY A 17 -11.89 4.05 1.70
N GLU A 18 -12.42 4.95 0.87
CA GLU A 18 -13.86 5.22 0.78
C GLU A 18 -14.67 3.98 0.35
N ASP A 19 -14.08 3.12 -0.47
CA ASP A 19 -14.79 1.98 -1.07
C ASP A 19 -14.68 0.72 -0.21
N THR A 20 -13.49 0.41 0.33
CA THR A 20 -13.20 -0.94 0.84
C THR A 20 -12.64 -1.00 2.27
N ARG A 21 -12.35 0.13 2.93
CA ARG A 21 -11.64 0.16 4.23
C ARG A 21 -12.28 -0.74 5.28
N PHE A 22 -13.56 -0.53 5.55
CA PHE A 22 -14.28 -1.23 6.62
C PHE A 22 -14.86 -2.59 6.19
N GLY A 23 -14.76 -2.93 4.90
CA GLY A 23 -15.21 -4.20 4.35
C GLY A 23 -14.03 -5.09 3.97
N PHE A 24 -13.87 -5.30 2.66
CA PHE A 24 -12.88 -6.24 2.11
C PHE A 24 -11.45 -5.97 2.61
N THR A 25 -10.97 -4.73 2.57
CA THR A 25 -9.58 -4.41 2.97
C THR A 25 -9.35 -4.71 4.45
N GLY A 26 -10.28 -4.33 5.33
CA GLY A 26 -10.19 -4.62 6.76
C GLY A 26 -10.14 -6.12 7.07
N HIS A 27 -10.94 -6.93 6.37
CA HIS A 27 -10.90 -8.39 6.51
C HIS A 27 -9.58 -9.00 6.01
N LEU A 28 -9.07 -8.51 4.88
CA LEU A 28 -7.78 -8.94 4.32
C LEU A 28 -6.64 -8.64 5.29
N MET A 29 -6.56 -7.41 5.80
CA MET A 29 -5.54 -7.01 6.77
C MET A 29 -5.59 -7.87 8.03
N ALA A 30 -6.79 -8.11 8.57
CA ALA A 30 -6.94 -8.99 9.73
C ALA A 30 -6.48 -10.43 9.44
N ALA A 31 -6.70 -10.94 8.23
CA ALA A 31 -6.24 -12.27 7.83
C ALA A 31 -4.71 -12.35 7.68
N LEU A 32 -4.08 -11.34 7.06
CA LEU A 32 -2.63 -11.24 6.91
C LEU A 32 -1.94 -11.14 8.28
N ASN A 33 -2.47 -10.28 9.16
CA ASN A 33 -1.94 -10.13 10.53
C ASN A 33 -2.07 -11.43 11.34
N ARG A 34 -3.20 -12.14 11.25
CA ARG A 34 -3.36 -13.47 11.88
C ARG A 34 -2.35 -14.51 11.39
N ARG A 35 -1.73 -14.30 10.22
CA ARG A 35 -0.68 -15.16 9.66
C ARG A 35 0.74 -14.65 9.95
N GLY A 36 0.88 -13.54 10.68
CA GLY A 36 2.17 -12.92 10.97
C GLY A 36 2.80 -12.21 9.77
N ILE A 37 2.02 -11.88 8.74
CA ILE A 37 2.51 -11.19 7.54
C ILE A 37 2.56 -9.69 7.85
N HIS A 38 3.77 -9.12 7.85
CA HIS A 38 3.96 -7.71 8.20
C HIS A 38 3.50 -6.81 7.05
N THR A 39 2.31 -6.22 7.22
CA THR A 39 1.60 -5.50 6.14
C THR A 39 1.59 -4.00 6.43
N PHE A 40 2.05 -3.20 5.46
CA PHE A 40 1.83 -1.76 5.42
C PHE A 40 0.59 -1.45 4.59
N THR A 41 -0.23 -0.53 5.06
CA THR A 41 -1.41 -0.07 4.33
C THR A 41 -1.52 1.42 4.43
N ASP A 42 -1.85 2.06 3.32
CA ASP A 42 -2.09 3.50 3.36
C ASP A 42 -3.42 3.83 4.06
N TYR A 43 -3.35 4.22 5.33
CA TYR A 43 -4.49 4.75 6.07
C TYR A 43 -4.78 6.23 5.72
N VAL A 44 -3.99 6.90 4.86
CA VAL A 44 -4.06 8.35 4.59
C VAL A 44 -5.37 8.82 3.99
N THR A 45 -6.24 7.92 3.56
CA THR A 45 -7.65 8.27 3.32
C THR A 45 -8.40 8.74 4.60
N LEU A 46 -7.78 8.78 5.80
CA LEU A 46 -8.35 9.33 7.04
C LEU A 46 -7.88 10.75 7.41
N LEU A 47 -6.73 11.22 6.92
CA LEU A 47 -6.16 12.50 7.37
C LEU A 47 -5.97 13.43 6.17
N GLN A 48 -7.00 14.21 5.97
CA GLN A 48 -7.09 15.35 5.08
C GLN A 48 -5.85 16.26 5.23
N GLY A 49 -4.95 16.21 4.26
CA GLY A 49 -3.91 17.22 4.05
C GLY A 49 -2.69 17.08 4.97
N GLU A 50 -1.53 17.35 4.38
CA GLU A 50 -0.24 17.64 5.03
C GLU A 50 0.69 16.44 5.33
N GLU A 51 1.68 16.29 4.43
CA GLU A 51 3.03 15.76 4.65
C GLU A 51 3.26 14.30 5.12
N ILE A 52 2.48 13.33 4.61
CA ILE A 52 2.77 11.88 4.81
C ILE A 52 3.35 11.21 3.54
N ALA A 53 3.44 11.95 2.42
CA ALA A 53 3.79 11.41 1.11
C ALA A 53 5.15 10.70 0.98
N PRO A 54 6.26 11.19 1.58
CA PRO A 54 7.56 10.53 1.44
C PRO A 54 7.59 9.13 2.07
N SER A 55 6.82 8.94 3.15
CA SER A 55 6.82 7.68 3.90
C SER A 55 6.10 6.54 3.18
N ILE A 56 5.12 6.84 2.34
CA ILE A 56 4.33 5.85 1.60
C ILE A 56 5.10 5.32 0.39
N PHE A 57 5.71 6.21 -0.39
CA PHE A 57 6.54 5.76 -1.52
C PHE A 57 7.75 4.95 -1.04
N HIS A 58 8.36 5.35 0.08
CA HIS A 58 9.39 4.53 0.69
C HIS A 58 8.86 3.17 1.15
N ALA A 59 7.66 3.11 1.77
CA ALA A 59 7.05 1.85 2.15
C ALA A 59 6.80 0.92 0.95
N ILE A 60 6.48 1.46 -0.23
CA ILE A 60 6.37 0.69 -1.47
C ILE A 60 7.74 0.09 -1.84
N GLU A 61 8.80 0.90 -1.85
CA GLU A 61 10.17 0.46 -2.18
C GLU A 61 10.68 -0.64 -1.23
N VAL A 62 10.36 -0.55 0.06
CA VAL A 62 10.81 -1.52 1.07
C VAL A 62 9.79 -2.64 1.34
N SER A 63 8.83 -2.85 0.43
CA SER A 63 7.85 -3.93 0.50
C SER A 63 8.16 -5.06 -0.49
N ARG A 64 7.96 -6.31 -0.06
CA ARG A 64 8.21 -7.50 -0.92
C ARG A 64 7.13 -7.73 -1.97
N ILE A 65 5.90 -7.42 -1.62
CA ILE A 65 4.70 -7.68 -2.43
C ILE A 65 3.82 -6.44 -2.36
N ALA A 66 3.25 -6.04 -3.49
CA ALA A 66 2.15 -5.07 -3.52
C ALA A 66 0.83 -5.78 -3.85
N ILE A 67 -0.22 -5.52 -3.06
CA ILE A 67 -1.60 -5.93 -3.35
C ILE A 67 -2.40 -4.69 -3.70
N ILE A 68 -2.94 -4.66 -4.91
CA ILE A 68 -3.77 -3.55 -5.41
C ILE A 68 -5.23 -3.99 -5.38
N ILE A 69 -6.06 -3.23 -4.65
CA ILE A 69 -7.50 -3.49 -4.53
C ILE A 69 -8.24 -2.46 -5.39
N PHE A 70 -8.51 -2.82 -6.65
CA PHE A 70 -9.32 -2.00 -7.53
C PHE A 70 -10.78 -1.98 -7.09
N SER A 71 -11.37 -0.79 -7.11
CA SER A 71 -12.75 -0.52 -6.71
C SER A 71 -13.32 0.63 -7.55
N ASN A 72 -14.62 0.87 -7.43
CA ASN A 72 -15.35 1.81 -8.31
C ASN A 72 -14.74 3.21 -8.34
N ASN A 73 -14.21 3.71 -7.22
CA ASN A 73 -13.65 5.06 -7.11
C ASN A 73 -12.12 5.08 -6.97
N TYR A 74 -11.44 3.97 -7.27
CA TYR A 74 -9.98 3.90 -7.17
C TYR A 74 -9.29 4.92 -8.08
N ALA A 75 -9.64 4.91 -9.37
CA ALA A 75 -9.07 5.83 -10.36
C ALA A 75 -9.53 7.29 -10.18
N SER A 76 -10.54 7.53 -9.34
CA SER A 76 -10.98 8.88 -8.98
C SER A 76 -10.03 9.56 -7.99
N SER A 77 -9.13 8.80 -7.36
CA SER A 77 -8.16 9.28 -6.38
C SER A 77 -6.78 9.43 -7.01
N ARG A 78 -6.33 10.69 -7.19
CA ARG A 78 -4.96 10.97 -7.66
C ARG A 78 -3.92 10.23 -6.83
N TRP A 79 -4.10 10.17 -5.52
CA TRP A 79 -3.20 9.47 -4.60
C TRP A 79 -3.09 7.97 -4.92
N CYS A 80 -4.21 7.30 -5.21
CA CYS A 80 -4.19 5.89 -5.57
C CYS A 80 -3.46 5.65 -6.90
N LEU A 81 -3.57 6.60 -7.85
CA LEU A 81 -2.85 6.52 -9.12
C LEU A 81 -1.34 6.80 -8.97
N ASP A 82 -0.96 7.74 -8.10
CA ASP A 82 0.43 8.03 -7.78
C ASP A 82 1.09 6.81 -7.09
N GLU A 83 0.41 6.15 -6.15
CA GLU A 83 0.83 4.88 -5.57
C GLU A 83 0.99 3.77 -6.61
N LEU A 84 0.00 3.60 -7.50
CA LEU A 84 0.04 2.58 -8.54
C LEU A 84 1.23 2.79 -9.48
N THR A 85 1.51 4.04 -9.85
CA THR A 85 2.66 4.39 -10.68
C THR A 85 3.95 3.98 -9.98
N LYS A 86 4.13 4.33 -8.71
CA LYS A 86 5.32 3.95 -7.95
C LYS A 86 5.47 2.43 -7.78
N ILE A 87 4.38 1.71 -7.59
CA ILE A 87 4.39 0.24 -7.53
C ILE A 87 4.87 -0.35 -8.86
N LEU A 88 4.41 0.18 -9.99
CA LEU A 88 4.83 -0.28 -11.32
C LEU A 88 6.31 0.05 -11.57
N ASP A 89 6.78 1.24 -11.19
CA ASP A 89 8.19 1.61 -11.28
C ASP A 89 9.08 0.60 -10.52
N CYS A 90 8.72 0.27 -9.27
CA CYS A 90 9.45 -0.72 -8.47
C CYS A 90 9.34 -2.16 -8.98
N TYR A 91 8.34 -2.47 -9.81
CA TYR A 91 8.17 -3.80 -10.42
C TYR A 91 9.00 -3.96 -11.70
N GLU A 92 9.23 -2.87 -12.44
CA GLU A 92 9.99 -2.88 -13.69
C GLU A 92 11.52 -2.82 -13.49
N GLU A 93 11.98 -2.44 -12.29
CA GLU A 93 13.39 -2.47 -11.85
C GLU A 93 13.90 -3.89 -11.53
#